data_AF-A0A2E7R7H2-F1
#
_entry.id   AF-A0A2E7R7H2-F1
#
_cell.length_a   1.000
_cell.length_b   1.000
_cell.length_c   1.000
_cell.angle_alpha   90.00
_cell.angle_beta   90.00
_cell.angle_gamma   90.00
#
_symmetry.space_group_name_H-M   'P 1'
#
loop_
_entity.id
_entity.type
_entity.pdbx_description
1 polymer ?
#
loop_
_entity_poly.entity_id
_entity_poly.type
_entity_poly.pdbx_seq_one_letter_code
_entity_poly.pdbx_strand_id
1 'polypeptide(L)'
;MKRSKPCLRIPICGILLMHLRGSILLFVAVAVLVGIVPLSAWAFWGNEKSHVKACSGGAALCLAIDLLRNVEKGNRVALRPLIPRETGLPAAIGRRLYEDILQALAKVSKGRQEIIARSRLGKIWDSWENQYEADIERFIKETRADVEIICERTARPEAVGLSCTSTALSSGKHVGEGRAVFPQKDIVTPEILDIAVTALAKDLLVDLEAAKPAKLGVLLDMNSGSSSELANFLGKRLLAALNPMLIAEQRTKRKQKELDQAVKGDSSILVSSGGEFTLNCEISPEKNRVTLDARLSDGARRISYRSVTIDPKSIPARYLSSPGSLAKQYVATGVAIISKKLDRQSAIRAARNLARARVVAQALAIQAPAIREVRTEAHGMRVLQGTLDKGVPLHEQFRRLDDGGANRLTYELRSTVKHVGSKAHPNISAHLNKKVYRAGLDPISIRLSAKTAARIAVFGWGADNKVIRLYPNRLEPDLFLPAGGVLTLPRKDEAKILSAPMPGNNNQQDHEALILVAANGVVPFSKIAPLAGVSVVGTMDVAIDIGTFFERLAEYDLAQMTIRILPYQVVD
;
A
#
# COMPACT_ATOMS: atom_id res chain seq x y z
N MET A 1 41.17 57.33 -23.10
CA MET A 1 42.17 57.90 -22.15
C MET A 1 41.52 58.07 -20.77
N LYS A 2 42.32 58.19 -19.69
CA LYS A 2 42.12 58.91 -18.39
C LYS A 2 40.68 59.31 -17.94
N ARG A 3 40.27 59.22 -16.65
CA ARG A 3 40.80 58.59 -15.41
C ARG A 3 39.78 58.67 -14.24
N SER A 4 39.80 57.69 -13.32
CA SER A 4 39.51 57.73 -11.85
C SER A 4 38.45 58.66 -11.19
N LYS A 5 37.51 58.04 -10.44
CA LYS A 5 37.29 58.07 -8.95
C LYS A 5 37.63 59.35 -8.13
N PRO A 6 36.82 59.71 -7.09
CA PRO A 6 36.99 59.13 -5.73
C PRO A 6 35.68 58.84 -4.93
N CYS A 7 35.80 58.55 -3.62
CA CYS A 7 34.71 58.13 -2.71
C CYS A 7 34.81 58.81 -1.33
N LEU A 8 33.68 58.93 -0.59
CA LEU A 8 33.55 59.18 0.86
C LEU A 8 32.27 58.44 1.37
N ARG A 9 32.00 57.99 2.62
CA ARG A 9 32.60 58.05 3.99
C ARG A 9 32.33 59.32 4.83
N ILE A 10 31.92 59.28 6.12
CA ILE A 10 31.33 58.17 6.94
C ILE A 10 29.97 58.52 7.63
N PRO A 11 29.84 58.79 8.96
CA PRO A 11 28.96 57.96 9.81
C PRO A 11 27.86 58.70 10.60
N ILE A 12 26.95 57.92 11.22
CA ILE A 12 26.27 58.28 12.49
C ILE A 12 26.37 57.10 13.49
N CYS A 13 26.48 57.44 14.78
CA CYS A 13 26.52 56.62 16.00
C CYS A 13 25.47 55.48 16.06
N GLY A 14 25.58 54.42 16.89
CA GLY A 14 26.26 54.24 18.19
C GLY A 14 25.17 54.01 19.26
N ILE A 15 25.22 53.01 20.17
CA ILE A 15 26.13 52.75 21.31
C ILE A 15 25.81 51.30 21.80
N LEU A 16 26.79 50.39 22.04
CA LEU A 16 27.31 49.91 23.36
C LEU A 16 26.24 49.67 24.47
N LEU A 17 26.27 48.69 25.39
CA LEU A 17 27.16 47.60 25.84
C LEU A 17 26.29 46.31 26.02
N MET A 18 26.74 45.06 25.81
CA MET A 18 27.79 44.22 26.44
C MET A 18 27.37 43.50 27.75
N HIS A 19 27.38 42.16 27.70
CA HIS A 19 27.43 41.14 28.77
C HIS A 19 26.59 41.24 30.08
N LEU A 20 25.95 40.10 30.42
CA LEU A 20 26.35 39.35 31.63
C LEU A 20 26.18 37.82 31.43
N ARG A 21 26.77 37.02 32.34
CA ARG A 21 26.69 35.54 32.39
C ARG A 21 26.11 35.09 33.74
N GLY A 22 25.30 34.02 33.71
CA GLY A 22 25.35 32.95 34.72
C GLY A 22 24.34 32.99 35.88
N SER A 23 24.04 31.77 36.37
CA SER A 23 23.42 31.41 37.65
C SER A 23 21.96 31.84 37.90
N ILE A 24 20.95 30.96 38.00
CA ILE A 24 20.68 29.77 38.86
C ILE A 24 19.76 30.12 40.06
N LEU A 25 18.75 29.25 40.28
CA LEU A 25 17.86 29.16 41.46
C LEU A 25 16.97 30.38 41.81
N LEU A 26 15.71 30.36 41.35
CA LEU A 26 14.53 30.46 42.23
C LEU A 26 13.23 30.00 41.51
N PHE A 27 12.19 29.70 42.29
CA PHE A 27 10.83 29.20 41.95
C PHE A 27 10.53 27.70 42.05
N VAL A 28 10.71 27.15 43.26
CA VAL A 28 9.88 26.05 43.79
C VAL A 28 9.38 26.46 45.17
N ALA A 29 8.24 27.18 45.22
CA ALA A 29 7.50 27.53 46.44
C ALA A 29 6.08 28.00 46.07
N VAL A 30 5.14 27.94 47.03
CA VAL A 30 3.77 28.49 46.95
C VAL A 30 2.85 27.82 45.90
N ALA A 31 2.63 26.52 46.05
CA ALA A 31 1.48 25.82 45.46
C ALA A 31 1.05 24.58 46.27
N VAL A 32 1.15 24.64 47.61
CA VAL A 32 0.72 23.56 48.52
C VAL A 32 -0.09 24.14 49.68
N LEU A 33 -1.41 24.19 49.50
CA LEU A 33 -2.40 24.40 50.56
C LEU A 33 -3.75 23.91 50.04
N VAL A 34 -4.46 23.11 50.86
CA VAL A 34 -5.56 22.20 50.44
C VAL A 34 -5.05 21.05 49.54
N GLY A 35 -5.19 19.79 50.00
CA GLY A 35 -4.60 18.61 49.36
C GLY A 35 -5.60 17.47 49.13
N ILE A 36 -5.16 16.22 49.37
CA ILE A 36 -5.84 14.92 49.11
C ILE A 36 -5.49 14.36 47.71
N VAL A 37 -5.41 13.01 47.62
CA VAL A 37 -5.02 12.14 46.46
C VAL A 37 -3.48 11.96 46.29
N PRO A 38 -2.95 10.73 46.07
CA PRO A 38 -1.61 10.38 46.58
C PRO A 38 -0.45 10.29 45.56
N LEU A 39 0.77 10.23 46.11
CA LEU A 39 2.04 9.97 45.41
C LEU A 39 2.14 8.53 44.89
N SER A 40 1.75 8.28 43.64
CA SER A 40 2.08 7.04 42.92
C SER A 40 2.39 7.20 41.41
N ALA A 41 2.08 8.36 40.82
CA ALA A 41 2.14 8.56 39.36
C ALA A 41 3.49 9.03 38.78
N TRP A 42 4.49 9.34 39.60
CA TRP A 42 5.75 9.98 39.16
C TRP A 42 6.98 9.05 39.11
N ALA A 43 6.77 7.73 39.08
CA ALA A 43 7.84 6.72 39.06
C ALA A 43 7.83 5.82 37.80
N PHE A 44 7.21 6.26 36.69
CA PHE A 44 7.02 5.42 35.49
C PHE A 44 7.66 5.94 34.18
N TRP A 45 8.63 6.86 34.27
CA TRP A 45 9.59 7.15 33.19
C TRP A 45 11.01 6.70 33.57
N GLY A 46 11.10 5.55 34.23
CA GLY A 46 12.35 4.84 34.45
C GLY A 46 12.89 4.30 33.13
N ASN A 47 14.14 4.64 32.81
CA ASN A 47 14.81 4.26 31.56
C ASN A 47 14.98 2.74 31.49
N GLU A 48 14.09 2.04 30.76
CA GLU A 48 14.04 0.56 30.68
C GLU A 48 15.16 -0.02 29.80
N LYS A 49 16.41 0.22 30.21
CA LYS A 49 17.56 -0.59 29.80
C LYS A 49 17.42 -1.96 30.42
N SER A 50 16.64 -2.83 29.77
CA SER A 50 16.46 -4.21 30.19
C SER A 50 17.84 -4.87 30.37
N HIS A 51 18.16 -5.26 31.61
CA HIS A 51 19.42 -5.93 31.96
C HIS A 51 19.41 -7.39 31.46
N VAL A 52 19.42 -7.54 30.13
CA VAL A 52 19.82 -8.79 29.46
C VAL A 52 21.30 -8.98 29.79
N LYS A 53 21.56 -9.73 30.86
CA LYS A 53 22.91 -10.03 31.34
C LYS A 53 23.62 -10.78 30.22
N ALA A 54 24.66 -10.18 29.64
CA ALA A 54 25.31 -10.67 28.42
C ALA A 54 26.04 -12.00 28.66
N CYS A 55 25.30 -13.10 28.65
CA CYS A 55 25.83 -14.45 28.64
C CYS A 55 26.44 -14.71 27.25
N SER A 56 27.65 -15.25 27.21
CA SER A 56 28.46 -15.39 25.98
C SER A 56 28.05 -16.56 25.07
N GLY A 57 26.87 -17.15 25.29
CA GLY A 57 26.27 -18.16 24.42
C GLY A 57 25.27 -17.57 23.43
N GLY A 58 24.80 -18.40 22.49
CA GLY A 58 23.64 -18.07 21.66
C GLY A 58 22.36 -17.97 22.50
N ALA A 59 21.35 -17.24 22.00
CA ALA A 59 20.13 -16.86 22.74
C ALA A 59 19.44 -18.03 23.48
N ALA A 60 19.34 -19.21 22.84
CA ALA A 60 18.78 -20.42 23.45
C ALA A 60 19.57 -20.91 24.67
N LEU A 61 20.91 -20.78 24.67
CA LEU A 61 21.75 -21.18 25.80
C LEU A 61 21.57 -20.26 27.00
N CYS A 62 21.44 -18.96 26.76
CA CYS A 62 21.14 -17.96 27.79
C CYS A 62 19.79 -18.27 28.46
N LEU A 63 18.77 -18.52 27.64
CA LEU A 63 17.43 -18.92 28.07
C LEU A 63 17.47 -20.19 28.93
N ALA A 64 18.16 -21.24 28.48
CA ALA A 64 18.29 -22.50 29.19
C ALA A 64 19.03 -22.39 30.53
N ILE A 65 20.03 -21.51 30.66
CA ILE A 65 20.73 -21.24 31.92
C ILE A 65 19.79 -20.65 32.97
N ASP A 66 18.93 -19.73 32.57
CA ASP A 66 18.01 -19.04 33.49
C ASP A 66 16.81 -19.94 33.87
N LEU A 67 16.30 -20.72 32.92
CA LEU A 67 15.20 -21.67 33.13
C LEU A 67 15.58 -22.86 34.04
N LEU A 68 16.81 -23.38 33.95
CA LEU A 68 17.27 -24.50 34.77
C LEU A 68 17.93 -24.08 36.10
N ARG A 69 18.06 -22.77 36.36
CA ARG A 69 18.91 -22.24 37.45
C ARG A 69 18.60 -22.82 38.83
N ASN A 70 17.32 -22.97 39.17
CA ASN A 70 16.87 -23.53 40.46
C ASN A 70 16.08 -24.83 40.29
N VAL A 71 16.25 -25.54 39.16
CA VAL A 71 15.66 -26.87 38.97
C VAL A 71 16.55 -27.91 39.65
N GLU A 72 15.96 -28.69 40.55
CA GLU A 72 16.69 -29.69 41.35
C GLU A 72 17.28 -30.82 40.49
N LYS A 73 18.29 -31.51 41.03
CA LYS A 73 18.97 -32.60 40.32
C LYS A 73 18.07 -33.84 40.29
N GLY A 74 18.04 -34.52 39.14
CA GLY A 74 17.20 -35.71 38.92
C GLY A 74 15.81 -35.41 38.35
N ASN A 75 15.31 -34.18 38.51
CA ASN A 75 14.01 -33.77 37.97
C ASN A 75 13.96 -33.92 36.44
N ARG A 76 12.83 -34.42 35.94
CA ARG A 76 12.50 -34.45 34.52
C ARG A 76 11.91 -33.12 34.08
N VAL A 77 12.43 -32.58 32.98
CA VAL A 77 12.05 -31.27 32.46
C VAL A 77 11.46 -31.43 31.07
N ALA A 78 10.20 -31.03 30.90
CA ALA A 78 9.54 -30.99 29.60
C ALA A 78 9.40 -29.55 29.10
N LEU A 79 9.81 -29.29 27.86
CA LEU A 79 9.48 -28.06 27.15
C LEU A 79 8.12 -28.24 26.47
N ARG A 80 7.15 -27.36 26.77
CA ARG A 80 5.88 -27.30 26.02
C ARG A 80 6.17 -26.77 24.61
N PRO A 81 5.58 -27.36 23.54
CA PRO A 81 5.79 -26.88 22.17
C PRO A 81 5.34 -25.44 21.96
N LEU A 82 5.97 -24.77 21.00
CA LEU A 82 5.66 -23.39 20.64
C LEU A 82 4.43 -23.33 19.72
N ILE A 83 3.27 -23.63 20.32
CA ILE A 83 1.97 -23.78 19.65
C ILE A 83 1.53 -22.44 19.02
N PRO A 84 1.10 -22.38 17.74
CA PRO A 84 0.78 -21.11 17.06
C PRO A 84 -0.31 -20.26 17.70
N ARG A 85 -1.39 -20.86 18.24
CA ARG A 85 -2.48 -20.12 18.90
C ARG A 85 -2.05 -19.50 20.24
N GLU A 86 -1.07 -20.12 20.91
CA GLU A 86 -0.59 -19.69 22.23
C GLU A 86 0.56 -18.69 22.09
N THR A 87 1.49 -18.94 21.17
CA THR A 87 2.69 -18.11 20.94
C THR A 87 2.52 -17.03 19.88
N GLY A 88 1.57 -17.13 18.95
CA GLY A 88 1.53 -16.27 17.75
C GLY A 88 2.74 -16.48 16.82
N LEU A 89 3.35 -17.67 16.84
CA LEU A 89 4.45 -18.05 15.95
C LEU A 89 3.99 -19.05 14.86
N PRO A 90 4.48 -18.92 13.62
CA PRO A 90 4.29 -19.92 12.57
C PRO A 90 4.87 -21.28 12.99
N ALA A 91 4.16 -22.38 12.72
CA ALA A 91 4.53 -23.72 13.19
C ALA A 91 5.93 -24.19 12.74
N ALA A 92 6.43 -23.76 11.57
CA ALA A 92 7.79 -24.06 11.12
C ALA A 92 8.87 -23.36 11.98
N ILE A 93 8.61 -22.13 12.43
CA ILE A 93 9.52 -21.33 13.25
C ILE A 93 9.43 -21.79 14.71
N GLY A 94 8.22 -22.05 15.20
CA GLY A 94 8.00 -22.67 16.50
C GLY A 94 8.72 -24.01 16.64
N ARG A 95 8.74 -24.85 15.58
CA ARG A 95 9.56 -26.07 15.53
C ARG A 95 11.05 -25.80 15.61
N ARG A 96 11.60 -24.89 14.79
CA ARG A 96 13.04 -24.56 14.79
C ARG A 96 13.51 -24.14 16.20
N LEU A 97 12.83 -23.14 16.76
CA LEU A 97 13.11 -22.60 18.09
C LEU A 97 12.91 -23.63 19.21
N TYR A 98 11.95 -24.55 19.09
CA TYR A 98 11.77 -25.64 20.05
C TYR A 98 13.00 -26.56 20.11
N GLU A 99 13.52 -27.01 18.96
CA GLU A 99 14.72 -27.84 18.90
C GLU A 99 15.96 -27.09 19.43
N ASP A 100 16.12 -25.82 19.06
CA ASP A 100 17.23 -24.97 19.52
C ASP A 100 17.25 -24.83 21.05
N ILE A 101 16.08 -24.59 21.65
CA ILE A 101 15.92 -24.49 23.11
C ILE A 101 16.10 -25.85 23.77
N LEU A 102 15.58 -26.94 23.20
CA LEU A 102 15.71 -28.29 23.75
C LEU A 102 17.17 -28.76 23.78
N GLN A 103 17.92 -28.51 22.70
CA GLN A 103 19.37 -28.77 22.63
C GLN A 103 20.14 -27.91 23.64
N ALA A 104 19.75 -26.64 23.82
CA ALA A 104 20.35 -25.76 24.81
C ALA A 104 20.08 -26.24 26.26
N LEU A 105 18.86 -26.66 26.58
CA LEU A 105 18.49 -27.25 27.87
C LEU A 105 19.33 -28.50 28.18
N ALA A 106 19.49 -29.41 27.22
CA ALA A 106 20.34 -30.60 27.38
C ALA A 106 21.81 -30.24 27.64
N LYS A 107 22.34 -29.27 26.87
CA LYS A 107 23.72 -28.77 26.99
C LYS A 107 24.00 -28.04 28.31
N VAL A 108 23.00 -27.38 28.89
CA VAL A 108 23.08 -26.70 30.19
C VAL A 108 22.93 -27.68 31.36
N SER A 109 21.97 -28.61 31.28
CA SER A 109 21.77 -29.68 32.27
C SER A 109 23.05 -30.48 32.50
N LYS A 110 23.76 -30.86 31.43
CA LYS A 110 24.93 -31.77 31.49
C LYS A 110 24.60 -33.08 32.23
N GLY A 111 23.37 -33.58 32.09
CA GLY A 111 22.88 -34.78 32.76
C GLY A 111 22.44 -34.59 34.23
N ARG A 112 22.40 -33.35 34.75
CA ARG A 112 21.89 -33.06 36.10
C ARG A 112 20.36 -33.12 36.18
N GLN A 113 19.67 -32.84 35.09
CA GLN A 113 18.22 -32.93 34.90
C GLN A 113 17.92 -33.78 33.67
N GLU A 114 16.87 -34.62 33.71
CA GLU A 114 16.44 -35.42 32.56
C GLU A 114 15.60 -34.54 31.62
N ILE A 115 16.24 -33.99 30.58
CA ILE A 115 15.54 -33.19 29.56
C ILE A 115 14.78 -34.14 28.62
N ILE A 116 13.45 -34.00 28.56
CA ILE A 116 12.59 -34.92 27.82
C ILE A 116 12.68 -34.63 26.32
N ALA A 117 13.34 -35.52 25.58
CA ALA A 117 13.52 -35.40 24.14
C ALA A 117 12.20 -35.50 23.36
N ARG A 118 12.08 -34.73 22.27
CA ARG A 118 10.89 -34.68 21.40
C ARG A 118 10.41 -36.06 20.93
N SER A 119 11.33 -36.99 20.67
CA SER A 119 10.99 -38.36 20.25
C SER A 119 10.15 -39.14 21.29
N ARG A 120 10.25 -38.80 22.58
CA ARG A 120 9.40 -39.38 23.63
C ARG A 120 7.98 -38.80 23.66
N LEU A 121 7.74 -37.64 23.02
CA LEU A 121 6.40 -37.05 22.91
C LEU A 121 5.54 -37.77 21.85
N GLY A 122 6.17 -38.52 20.93
CA GLY A 122 5.51 -39.46 20.00
C GLY A 122 4.19 -38.94 19.42
N LYS A 123 3.10 -39.66 19.69
CA LYS A 123 1.76 -39.35 19.17
C LYS A 123 1.16 -38.04 19.71
N ILE A 124 1.65 -37.50 20.84
CA ILE A 124 1.22 -36.18 21.35
C ILE A 124 1.74 -35.08 20.43
N TRP A 125 2.95 -35.22 19.87
CA TRP A 125 3.49 -34.21 18.97
C TRP A 125 2.60 -34.09 17.72
N ASP A 126 2.28 -35.23 17.10
CA ASP A 126 1.47 -35.27 15.89
C ASP A 126 0.00 -34.90 16.17
N SER A 127 -0.53 -35.22 17.36
CA SER A 127 -1.86 -34.77 17.75
C SER A 127 -1.92 -33.28 18.07
N TRP A 128 -0.84 -32.66 18.56
CA TRP A 128 -0.75 -31.22 18.76
C TRP A 128 -0.49 -30.44 17.47
N GLU A 129 0.14 -31.02 16.45
CA GLU A 129 0.16 -30.41 15.11
C GLU A 129 -1.19 -30.53 14.37
N ASN A 130 -1.95 -31.63 14.55
CA ASN A 130 -3.06 -31.97 13.63
C ASN A 130 -4.47 -32.10 14.27
N GLN A 131 -4.58 -32.40 15.56
CA GLN A 131 -5.84 -32.83 16.19
C GLN A 131 -6.30 -31.98 17.39
N TYR A 132 -5.38 -31.36 18.12
CA TYR A 132 -5.60 -30.50 19.30
C TYR A 132 -6.46 -31.13 20.41
N GLU A 133 -5.87 -32.08 21.13
CA GLU A 133 -6.27 -32.32 22.52
C GLU A 133 -5.41 -31.44 23.42
N ALA A 134 -5.97 -30.35 23.93
CA ALA A 134 -5.34 -29.46 24.91
C ALA A 134 -5.37 -30.09 26.32
N ASP A 135 -5.08 -31.39 26.39
CA ASP A 135 -5.10 -32.19 27.59
C ASP A 135 -3.73 -32.09 28.27
N ILE A 136 -3.64 -31.13 29.18
CA ILE A 136 -2.43 -30.87 29.98
C ILE A 136 -2.13 -32.05 30.91
N GLU A 137 -3.15 -32.77 31.38
CA GLU A 137 -2.99 -33.96 32.22
C GLU A 137 -2.36 -35.09 31.40
N ARG A 138 -2.79 -35.28 30.15
CA ARG A 138 -2.18 -36.22 29.20
C ARG A 138 -0.72 -35.88 28.89
N PHE A 139 -0.40 -34.60 28.68
CA PHE A 139 0.99 -34.18 28.53
C PHE A 139 1.82 -34.52 29.76
N ILE A 140 1.36 -34.17 30.97
CA ILE A 140 2.05 -34.48 32.24
C ILE A 140 2.19 -36.00 32.44
N LYS A 141 1.14 -36.77 32.14
CA LYS A 141 1.05 -38.23 32.31
C LYS A 141 1.94 -39.02 31.35
N GLU A 142 2.01 -38.61 30.08
CA GLU A 142 2.85 -39.26 29.06
C GLU A 142 4.31 -38.78 29.14
N THR A 143 4.59 -37.52 29.51
CA THR A 143 5.97 -37.03 29.76
C THR A 143 6.55 -37.54 31.08
N ARG A 144 5.72 -37.68 32.12
CA ARG A 144 6.13 -37.86 33.53
C ARG A 144 7.12 -36.79 34.00
N ALA A 145 6.90 -35.56 33.55
CA ALA A 145 7.71 -34.40 33.93
C ALA A 145 7.50 -34.01 35.40
N ASP A 146 8.55 -33.54 36.05
CA ASP A 146 8.49 -32.92 37.38
C ASP A 146 8.46 -31.38 37.26
N VAL A 147 9.00 -30.85 36.15
CA VAL A 147 9.00 -29.43 35.79
C VAL A 147 8.53 -29.25 34.35
N GLU A 148 7.55 -28.37 34.13
CA GLU A 148 7.16 -27.89 32.81
C GLU A 148 7.82 -26.54 32.51
N ILE A 149 8.26 -26.34 31.27
CA ILE A 149 8.66 -25.04 30.72
C ILE A 149 7.61 -24.58 29.72
N ILE A 150 6.99 -23.43 29.99
CA ILE A 150 6.05 -22.73 29.11
C ILE A 150 6.75 -21.51 28.52
N CYS A 151 6.47 -21.18 27.26
CA CYS A 151 7.06 -20.04 26.56
C CYS A 151 5.99 -19.19 25.86
N GLU A 152 6.03 -17.88 26.09
CA GLU A 152 5.20 -16.87 25.43
C GLU A 152 6.05 -15.97 24.52
N ARG A 153 5.47 -15.43 23.45
CA ARG A 153 6.15 -14.51 22.55
C ARG A 153 6.07 -13.08 23.05
N THR A 154 7.22 -12.45 23.28
CA THR A 154 7.28 -11.00 23.55
C THR A 154 7.34 -10.22 22.24
N ALA A 155 6.58 -9.13 22.15
CA ALA A 155 6.48 -8.33 20.93
C ALA A 155 7.81 -7.63 20.60
N ARG A 156 8.41 -7.98 19.45
CA ARG A 156 9.59 -7.33 18.87
C ARG A 156 9.41 -7.23 17.35
N PRO A 157 9.68 -6.08 16.71
CA PRO A 157 9.53 -5.94 15.25
C PRO A 157 10.69 -6.56 14.46
N GLU A 158 11.90 -6.61 15.04
CA GLU A 158 13.15 -6.98 14.36
C GLU A 158 13.72 -8.35 14.81
N ALA A 159 12.96 -9.13 15.58
CA ALA A 159 13.40 -10.40 16.17
C ALA A 159 12.22 -11.23 16.67
N VAL A 160 12.43 -12.52 16.94
CA VAL A 160 11.50 -13.30 17.78
C VAL A 160 11.93 -13.14 19.24
N GLY A 161 11.10 -12.47 20.04
CA GLY A 161 11.25 -12.44 21.50
C GLY A 161 10.49 -13.60 22.15
N LEU A 162 11.13 -14.32 23.08
CA LEU A 162 10.48 -15.31 23.95
C LEU A 162 10.69 -14.94 25.42
N SER A 163 9.64 -15.11 26.22
CA SER A 163 9.67 -15.11 27.67
C SER A 163 9.18 -16.48 28.13
N CYS A 164 9.98 -17.20 28.90
CA CYS A 164 9.65 -18.56 29.31
C CYS A 164 9.74 -18.70 30.83
N THR A 165 8.88 -19.55 31.39
CA THR A 165 8.82 -19.88 32.82
C THR A 165 8.96 -21.38 33.04
N SER A 166 9.74 -21.77 34.04
CA SER A 166 9.86 -23.14 34.53
C SER A 166 9.02 -23.29 35.80
N THR A 167 8.09 -24.25 35.85
CA THR A 167 7.18 -24.45 36.98
C THR A 167 7.20 -25.90 37.45
N ALA A 168 7.40 -26.12 38.75
CA ALA A 168 7.41 -27.44 39.37
C ALA A 168 5.97 -27.97 39.52
N LEU A 169 5.65 -29.05 38.80
CA LEU A 169 4.29 -29.56 38.64
C LEU A 169 3.70 -30.11 39.95
N SER A 170 4.55 -30.58 40.86
CA SER A 170 4.16 -31.07 42.20
C SER A 170 3.70 -29.98 43.18
N SER A 171 3.94 -28.70 42.88
CA SER A 171 3.69 -27.58 43.81
C SER A 171 3.16 -26.30 43.18
N GLY A 172 3.07 -26.24 41.85
CA GLY A 172 2.74 -25.01 41.10
C GLY A 172 3.79 -23.89 41.21
N LYS A 173 4.93 -24.13 41.88
CA LYS A 173 5.92 -23.11 42.18
C LYS A 173 6.80 -22.83 40.96
N HIS A 174 6.96 -21.56 40.61
CA HIS A 174 7.97 -21.14 39.63
C HIS A 174 9.38 -21.38 40.16
N VAL A 175 10.19 -22.10 39.38
CA VAL A 175 11.59 -22.47 39.67
C VAL A 175 12.59 -21.79 38.73
N GLY A 176 12.12 -21.14 37.66
CA GLY A 176 12.94 -20.33 36.76
C GLY A 176 12.10 -19.42 35.87
N GLU A 177 12.69 -18.32 35.43
CA GLU A 177 12.19 -17.48 34.34
C GLU A 177 13.40 -17.07 33.51
N GLY A 178 13.26 -17.07 32.18
CA GLY A 178 14.28 -16.56 31.27
C GLY A 178 13.65 -15.85 30.07
N ARG A 179 14.35 -14.84 29.54
CA ARG A 179 13.92 -14.07 28.36
C ARG A 179 15.02 -14.02 27.32
N ALA A 180 14.68 -14.28 26.07
CA ALA A 180 15.63 -14.32 24.96
C ALA A 180 15.08 -13.63 23.71
N VAL A 181 16.00 -13.12 22.89
CA VAL A 181 15.70 -12.44 21.62
C VAL A 181 16.52 -13.13 20.54
N PHE A 182 15.82 -13.77 19.59
CA PHE A 182 16.40 -14.51 18.48
C PHE A 182 16.49 -13.58 17.26
N PRO A 183 17.70 -13.19 16.82
CA PRO A 183 17.89 -12.10 15.87
C PRO A 183 17.49 -12.49 14.44
N GLN A 184 17.02 -11.51 13.66
CA GLN A 184 16.54 -11.73 12.28
C GLN A 184 17.57 -12.25 11.27
N LYS A 185 18.87 -12.33 11.59
CA LYS A 185 19.87 -12.92 10.67
C LYS A 185 19.63 -14.42 10.41
N ASP A 186 19.00 -15.11 11.36
CA ASP A 186 18.73 -16.54 11.31
C ASP A 186 17.27 -16.85 10.86
N ILE A 187 16.57 -15.81 10.38
CA ILE A 187 15.15 -15.81 10.00
C ILE A 187 15.02 -15.24 8.58
N VAL A 188 14.48 -16.02 7.64
CA VAL A 188 14.40 -15.60 6.23
C VAL A 188 13.31 -14.53 6.08
N THR A 189 13.49 -13.50 5.26
CA THR A 189 12.59 -12.34 5.19
C THR A 189 11.08 -12.64 5.05
N PRO A 190 10.62 -13.69 4.32
CA PRO A 190 9.21 -14.09 4.29
C PRO A 190 8.65 -14.61 5.63
N GLU A 191 9.50 -15.16 6.49
CA GLU A 191 9.15 -15.67 7.83
C GLU A 191 8.71 -14.52 8.76
N ILE A 192 9.27 -13.32 8.59
CA ILE A 192 8.88 -12.10 9.33
C ILE A 192 7.40 -11.77 9.06
N LEU A 193 6.98 -11.86 7.79
CA LEU A 193 5.59 -11.63 7.40
C LEU A 193 4.65 -12.69 8.00
N ASP A 194 5.07 -13.96 8.06
CA ASP A 194 4.29 -15.01 8.72
C ASP A 194 4.17 -14.77 10.24
N ILE A 195 5.21 -14.27 10.91
CA ILE A 195 5.20 -13.92 12.34
C ILE A 195 4.22 -12.79 12.65
N ALA A 196 4.14 -11.77 11.78
CA ALA A 196 3.18 -10.67 11.90
C ALA A 196 1.73 -11.15 11.69
N VAL A 197 1.51 -11.91 10.61
CA VAL A 197 0.18 -12.40 10.22
C VAL A 197 -0.38 -13.46 11.19
N THR A 198 0.47 -14.34 11.72
CA THR A 198 0.05 -15.37 12.69
C THR A 198 -0.32 -14.78 14.05
N ALA A 199 0.33 -13.68 14.47
CA ALA A 199 -0.08 -12.95 15.67
C ALA A 199 -1.39 -12.19 15.46
N LEU A 200 -1.57 -11.50 14.33
CA LEU A 200 -2.86 -10.88 14.00
C LEU A 200 -4.00 -11.92 13.99
N ALA A 201 -3.73 -13.13 13.47
CA ALA A 201 -4.68 -14.25 13.53
C ALA A 201 -5.01 -14.64 14.99
N LYS A 202 -4.02 -14.78 15.88
CA LYS A 202 -4.24 -15.03 17.31
C LYS A 202 -5.07 -13.92 17.96
N ASP A 203 -4.68 -12.66 17.76
CA ASP A 203 -5.24 -11.51 18.49
C ASP A 203 -6.72 -11.26 18.14
N LEU A 204 -7.16 -11.67 16.93
CA LEU A 204 -8.55 -11.66 16.48
C LEU A 204 -9.45 -12.69 17.19
N LEU A 205 -8.87 -13.71 17.84
CA LEU A 205 -9.64 -14.78 18.51
C LEU A 205 -10.07 -14.40 19.94
N VAL A 206 -9.41 -13.42 20.55
CA VAL A 206 -9.60 -13.05 21.97
C VAL A 206 -11.06 -12.66 22.29
N ASP A 207 -11.79 -12.13 21.30
CA ASP A 207 -13.15 -11.63 21.47
C ASP A 207 -14.23 -12.65 21.01
N LEU A 208 -13.88 -13.93 20.75
CA LEU A 208 -14.80 -14.93 20.20
C LEU A 208 -15.66 -15.63 21.25
N GLU A 209 -16.94 -15.26 21.31
CA GLU A 209 -17.99 -16.04 21.98
C GLU A 209 -18.22 -17.38 21.24
N ALA A 210 -18.71 -17.29 20.00
CA ALA A 210 -19.03 -18.44 19.14
C ALA A 210 -17.82 -18.89 18.33
N ALA A 211 -17.84 -20.14 17.86
CA ALA A 211 -16.80 -20.72 17.02
C ALA A 211 -17.38 -21.18 15.66
N LYS A 212 -17.02 -20.46 14.60
CA LYS A 212 -17.37 -20.71 13.19
C LYS A 212 -16.09 -20.63 12.35
N PRO A 213 -15.97 -21.32 11.20
CA PRO A 213 -14.89 -21.06 10.25
C PRO A 213 -15.04 -19.64 9.68
N ALA A 214 -13.95 -19.06 9.17
CA ALA A 214 -14.00 -17.79 8.46
C ALA A 214 -13.87 -17.97 6.94
N LYS A 215 -14.51 -17.07 6.20
CA LYS A 215 -14.24 -16.81 4.78
C LYS A 215 -13.66 -15.41 4.61
N LEU A 216 -12.96 -15.21 3.50
CA LEU A 216 -12.52 -13.90 3.07
C LEU A 216 -13.73 -13.08 2.63
N GLY A 217 -13.89 -11.90 3.21
CA GLY A 217 -14.89 -10.91 2.84
C GLY A 217 -14.38 -9.96 1.77
N VAL A 218 -14.73 -8.68 1.90
CA VAL A 218 -14.17 -7.63 1.07
C VAL A 218 -12.75 -7.32 1.55
N LEU A 219 -11.83 -7.25 0.59
CA LEU A 219 -10.47 -6.77 0.77
C LEU A 219 -10.36 -5.40 0.11
N LEU A 220 -9.93 -4.39 0.86
CA LEU A 220 -9.75 -3.02 0.39
C LEU A 220 -8.31 -2.55 0.62
N ASP A 221 -7.62 -2.23 -0.46
CA ASP A 221 -6.40 -1.44 -0.42
C ASP A 221 -6.80 0.04 -0.45
N MET A 222 -6.48 0.79 0.60
CA MET A 222 -6.92 2.20 0.72
C MET A 222 -6.20 3.13 -0.28
N ASN A 223 -5.10 2.67 -0.89
CA ASN A 223 -4.43 3.37 -1.99
C ASN A 223 -5.07 3.08 -3.37
N SER A 224 -5.98 2.10 -3.50
CA SER A 224 -6.74 1.86 -4.74
C SER A 224 -8.26 2.00 -4.59
N GLY A 225 -8.81 1.89 -3.38
CA GLY A 225 -10.25 1.80 -3.13
C GLY A 225 -10.87 0.45 -3.57
N SER A 226 -10.04 -0.58 -3.76
CA SER A 226 -10.43 -1.87 -4.35
C SER A 226 -9.57 -3.03 -3.84
N SER A 227 -9.87 -4.25 -4.26
CA SER A 227 -9.09 -5.45 -3.91
C SER A 227 -7.82 -5.54 -4.77
N SER A 228 -6.69 -5.04 -4.26
CA SER A 228 -5.38 -5.10 -4.94
C SER A 228 -4.72 -6.50 -4.84
N GLU A 229 -3.68 -6.77 -5.62
CA GLU A 229 -2.91 -8.02 -5.47
C GLU A 229 -2.26 -8.14 -4.09
N LEU A 230 -1.81 -7.02 -3.51
CA LEU A 230 -1.29 -6.96 -2.14
C LEU A 230 -2.38 -7.35 -1.12
N ALA A 231 -3.59 -6.82 -1.30
CA ALA A 231 -4.71 -7.15 -0.44
C ALA A 231 -5.11 -8.63 -0.54
N ASN A 232 -5.16 -9.18 -1.76
CA ASN A 232 -5.41 -10.61 -1.98
C ASN A 232 -4.29 -11.49 -1.40
N PHE A 233 -3.03 -11.07 -1.48
CA PHE A 233 -1.90 -11.78 -0.90
C PHE A 233 -1.97 -11.81 0.64
N LEU A 234 -2.06 -10.64 1.29
CA LEU A 234 -2.11 -10.54 2.74
C LEU A 234 -3.38 -11.17 3.33
N GLY A 235 -4.54 -10.92 2.72
CA GLY A 235 -5.82 -11.49 3.16
C GLY A 235 -5.86 -13.01 3.09
N LYS A 236 -5.34 -13.62 2.02
CA LYS A 236 -5.22 -15.09 1.91
C LYS A 236 -4.23 -15.65 2.93
N ARG A 237 -3.12 -14.96 3.21
CA ARG A 237 -2.14 -15.38 4.23
C ARG A 237 -2.75 -15.33 5.64
N LEU A 238 -3.52 -14.28 5.95
CA LEU A 238 -4.23 -14.15 7.22
C LEU A 238 -5.32 -15.22 7.39
N LEU A 239 -6.11 -15.49 6.35
CA LEU A 239 -7.13 -16.54 6.40
C LEU A 239 -6.52 -17.94 6.62
N ALA A 240 -5.38 -18.22 5.97
CA ALA A 240 -4.64 -19.48 6.13
C ALA A 240 -4.07 -19.66 7.56
N ALA A 241 -3.71 -18.57 8.25
CA ALA A 241 -3.31 -18.61 9.66
C ALA A 241 -4.52 -18.71 10.62
N LEU A 242 -5.62 -18.01 10.31
CA LEU A 242 -6.80 -17.90 11.18
C LEU A 242 -7.68 -19.16 11.19
N ASN A 243 -7.97 -19.76 10.03
CA ASN A 243 -8.93 -20.87 9.95
C ASN A 243 -8.52 -22.13 10.73
N PRO A 244 -7.24 -22.56 10.76
CA PRO A 244 -6.81 -23.66 11.63
C PRO A 244 -7.06 -23.38 13.12
N MET A 245 -6.88 -22.13 13.56
CA MET A 245 -7.13 -21.73 14.95
C MET A 245 -8.63 -21.70 15.28
N LEU A 246 -9.47 -21.18 14.37
CA LEU A 246 -10.93 -21.22 14.51
C LEU A 246 -11.45 -22.66 14.61
N ILE A 247 -10.92 -23.59 13.81
CA ILE A 247 -11.30 -25.00 13.84
C ILE A 247 -10.84 -25.68 15.15
N ALA A 248 -9.69 -25.31 15.70
CA ALA A 248 -9.25 -25.78 17.02
C ALA A 248 -10.19 -25.26 18.13
N GLU A 249 -10.54 -23.98 18.10
CA GLU A 249 -11.47 -23.35 19.04
C GLU A 249 -12.88 -23.97 18.99
N GLN A 250 -13.37 -24.30 17.78
CA GLN A 250 -14.60 -25.07 17.58
C GLN A 250 -14.57 -26.42 18.30
N ARG A 251 -13.47 -27.19 18.15
CA ARG A 251 -13.32 -28.50 18.78
C ARG A 251 -13.25 -28.37 20.31
N THR A 252 -12.52 -27.39 20.83
CA THR A 252 -12.39 -27.14 22.27
C THR A 252 -13.75 -26.78 22.90
N LYS A 253 -14.47 -25.78 22.36
CA LYS A 253 -15.79 -25.40 22.88
C LYS A 253 -16.85 -26.48 22.73
N ARG A 254 -16.79 -27.27 21.64
CA ARG A 254 -17.67 -28.44 21.48
C ARG A 254 -17.40 -29.49 22.57
N LYS A 255 -16.15 -29.89 22.79
CA LYS A 255 -15.78 -30.85 23.84
C LYS A 255 -16.15 -30.37 25.24
N GLN A 256 -15.95 -29.08 25.55
CA GLN A 256 -16.40 -28.52 26.83
C GLN A 256 -17.92 -28.62 26.99
N LYS A 257 -18.70 -28.32 25.94
CA LYS A 257 -20.16 -28.48 25.99
C LYS A 257 -20.58 -29.95 26.15
N GLU A 258 -19.93 -30.87 25.44
CA GLU A 258 -20.18 -32.32 25.56
C GLU A 258 -19.87 -32.82 26.99
N LEU A 259 -18.81 -32.31 27.63
CA LEU A 259 -18.47 -32.59 29.03
C LEU A 259 -19.49 -31.98 30.01
N ASP A 260 -19.86 -30.70 29.83
CA ASP A 260 -20.89 -30.01 30.61
C ASP A 260 -22.24 -30.73 30.54
N GLN A 261 -22.63 -31.23 29.36
CA GLN A 261 -23.85 -32.00 29.16
C GLN A 261 -23.77 -33.38 29.85
N ALA A 262 -22.63 -34.06 29.79
CA ALA A 262 -22.42 -35.32 30.51
C ALA A 262 -22.47 -35.15 32.04
N VAL A 263 -21.98 -34.02 32.56
CA VAL A 263 -22.06 -33.68 34.00
C VAL A 263 -23.46 -33.25 34.44
N LYS A 264 -24.25 -32.60 33.56
CA LYS A 264 -25.59 -32.06 33.87
C LYS A 264 -26.74 -33.00 33.47
N GLY A 265 -26.47 -34.09 32.76
CA GLY A 265 -27.47 -35.07 32.31
C GLY A 265 -28.40 -34.59 31.19
N ASP A 266 -28.09 -33.46 30.54
CA ASP A 266 -29.01 -32.74 29.65
C ASP A 266 -28.77 -33.08 28.16
N SER A 267 -29.65 -33.92 27.62
CA SER A 267 -29.53 -34.56 26.30
C SER A 267 -29.99 -33.71 25.10
N SER A 268 -29.94 -32.38 25.22
CA SER A 268 -30.30 -31.46 24.14
C SER A 268 -29.37 -31.57 22.92
N ILE A 269 -29.97 -31.74 21.74
CA ILE A 269 -29.30 -32.09 20.47
C ILE A 269 -28.26 -31.04 20.05
N LEU A 270 -27.13 -31.52 19.49
CA LEU A 270 -26.10 -30.71 18.84
C LEU A 270 -26.66 -29.96 17.61
N VAL A 271 -27.26 -28.79 17.84
CA VAL A 271 -27.49 -27.80 16.78
C VAL A 271 -26.13 -27.34 16.27
N SER A 272 -25.75 -27.80 15.08
CA SER A 272 -24.57 -27.30 14.39
C SER A 272 -24.78 -25.82 14.08
N SER A 273 -23.89 -24.97 14.57
CA SER A 273 -23.95 -23.51 14.38
C SER A 273 -23.53 -23.13 12.96
N GLY A 274 -24.38 -23.46 11.99
CA GLY A 274 -24.18 -23.17 10.57
C GLY A 274 -23.94 -21.68 10.32
N GLY A 275 -22.94 -21.40 9.49
CA GLY A 275 -22.51 -20.05 9.16
C GLY A 275 -20.99 -19.91 9.16
N GLU A 276 -20.51 -18.85 8.52
CA GLU A 276 -19.10 -18.50 8.42
C GLU A 276 -18.90 -17.06 8.89
N PHE A 277 -17.82 -16.81 9.64
CA PHE A 277 -17.40 -15.44 9.89
C PHE A 277 -16.86 -14.81 8.61
N THR A 278 -17.09 -13.51 8.44
CA THR A 278 -16.55 -12.72 7.33
C THR A 278 -15.34 -11.93 7.81
N LEU A 279 -14.16 -12.32 7.32
CA LEU A 279 -12.90 -11.61 7.53
C LEU A 279 -12.74 -10.53 6.46
N ASN A 280 -13.05 -9.28 6.80
CA ASN A 280 -12.75 -8.13 5.95
C ASN A 280 -11.38 -7.57 6.33
N CYS A 281 -10.56 -7.20 5.34
CA CYS A 281 -9.27 -6.54 5.61
C CYS A 281 -9.17 -5.22 4.84
N GLU A 282 -8.65 -4.22 5.53
CA GLU A 282 -8.31 -2.90 5.01
C GLU A 282 -6.78 -2.75 5.12
N ILE A 283 -6.15 -2.16 4.11
CA ILE A 283 -4.69 -2.00 4.07
C ILE A 283 -4.35 -0.54 3.83
N SER A 284 -3.43 -0.02 4.66
CA SER A 284 -2.87 1.32 4.55
C SER A 284 -1.34 1.24 4.31
N PRO A 285 -0.89 1.29 3.05
CA PRO A 285 0.52 1.30 2.68
C PRO A 285 1.14 2.70 2.81
N GLU A 286 2.09 2.86 3.73
CA GLU A 286 2.98 4.01 3.84
C GLU A 286 4.39 3.68 3.31
N LYS A 287 5.22 4.70 3.04
CA LYS A 287 6.59 4.56 2.50
C LYS A 287 7.47 3.50 3.19
N ASN A 288 7.34 3.35 4.51
CA ASN A 288 8.21 2.51 5.33
C ASN A 288 7.46 1.38 6.07
N ARG A 289 6.14 1.24 5.87
CA ARG A 289 5.29 0.27 6.60
C ARG A 289 3.99 -0.01 5.87
N VAL A 290 3.54 -1.26 5.89
CA VAL A 290 2.18 -1.63 5.47
C VAL A 290 1.38 -1.96 6.73
N THR A 291 0.32 -1.21 6.99
CA THR A 291 -0.65 -1.55 8.04
C THR A 291 -1.72 -2.46 7.44
N LEU A 292 -1.99 -3.58 8.11
CA LEU A 292 -3.06 -4.52 7.80
C LEU A 292 -4.08 -4.51 8.93
N ASP A 293 -5.24 -3.91 8.66
CA ASP A 293 -6.37 -3.77 9.56
C ASP A 293 -7.39 -4.88 9.26
N ALA A 294 -7.66 -5.75 10.23
CA ALA A 294 -8.50 -6.92 10.05
C ALA A 294 -9.75 -6.87 10.95
N ARG A 295 -10.90 -7.22 10.38
CA ARG A 295 -12.21 -7.20 11.04
C ARG A 295 -12.93 -8.53 10.85
N LEU A 296 -13.23 -9.21 11.97
CA LEU A 296 -13.99 -10.44 12.01
C LEU A 296 -15.47 -10.14 12.32
N SER A 297 -16.37 -10.70 11.52
CA SER A 297 -17.79 -10.29 11.49
C SER A 297 -18.73 -11.49 11.38
N ASP A 298 -19.88 -11.46 12.04
CA ASP A 298 -20.97 -12.44 11.88
C ASP A 298 -22.21 -11.71 11.35
N GLY A 299 -22.47 -11.84 10.05
CA GLY A 299 -23.35 -10.91 9.32
C GLY A 299 -22.91 -9.46 9.52
N ALA A 300 -23.81 -8.62 10.04
CA ALA A 300 -23.53 -7.22 10.36
C ALA A 300 -22.85 -7.00 11.74
N ARG A 301 -22.82 -8.01 12.62
CA ARG A 301 -22.20 -7.88 13.96
C ARG A 301 -20.68 -7.95 13.82
N ARG A 302 -19.96 -6.87 14.14
CA ARG A 302 -18.51 -6.91 14.37
C ARG A 302 -18.25 -7.73 15.64
N ILE A 303 -17.39 -8.73 15.55
CA ILE A 303 -16.90 -9.51 16.70
C ILE A 303 -15.60 -8.86 17.16
N SER A 304 -14.55 -8.97 16.34
CA SER A 304 -13.22 -8.47 16.64
C SER A 304 -12.70 -7.51 15.58
N TYR A 305 -11.78 -6.66 15.99
CA TYR A 305 -10.98 -5.79 15.14
C TYR A 305 -9.58 -5.69 15.75
N ARG A 306 -8.56 -5.88 14.90
CA ARG A 306 -7.13 -5.81 15.26
C ARG A 306 -6.35 -5.28 14.06
N SER A 307 -5.17 -4.74 14.31
CA SER A 307 -4.29 -4.14 13.30
C SER A 307 -2.85 -4.59 13.53
N VAL A 308 -2.08 -4.80 12.44
CA VAL A 308 -0.65 -5.11 12.53
C VAL A 308 0.15 -4.30 11.52
N THR A 309 1.33 -3.85 11.93
CA THR A 309 2.30 -3.15 11.07
C THR A 309 3.34 -4.13 10.54
N ILE A 310 3.60 -4.08 9.23
CA ILE A 310 4.48 -5.00 8.49
C ILE A 310 5.60 -4.19 7.82
N ASP A 311 6.87 -4.60 7.97
CA ASP A 311 7.99 -4.03 7.19
C ASP A 311 7.80 -4.42 5.70
N PRO A 312 7.74 -3.47 4.75
CA PRO A 312 7.58 -3.77 3.34
C PRO A 312 8.64 -4.75 2.80
N LYS A 313 9.86 -4.77 3.36
CA LYS A 313 10.93 -5.71 2.95
C LYS A 313 10.54 -7.19 3.15
N SER A 314 9.61 -7.49 4.03
CA SER A 314 9.08 -8.86 4.26
C SER A 314 8.05 -9.29 3.22
N ILE A 315 7.56 -8.34 2.40
CA ILE A 315 6.55 -8.57 1.36
C ILE A 315 7.28 -8.75 0.00
N PRO A 316 7.00 -9.83 -0.76
CA PRO A 316 7.63 -10.03 -2.06
C PRO A 316 7.39 -8.85 -3.02
N ALA A 317 8.47 -8.27 -3.56
CA ALA A 317 8.46 -6.98 -4.25
C ALA A 317 7.43 -6.84 -5.40
N ARG A 318 7.02 -7.95 -6.03
CA ARG A 318 5.93 -7.96 -7.02
C ARG A 318 4.64 -7.32 -6.47
N TYR A 319 4.24 -7.66 -5.24
CA TYR A 319 3.01 -7.16 -4.61
C TYR A 319 3.10 -5.69 -4.15
N LEU A 320 4.32 -5.18 -3.99
CA LEU A 320 4.60 -3.76 -3.72
C LEU A 320 4.69 -2.93 -5.01
N SER A 321 4.84 -3.60 -6.15
CA SER A 321 4.94 -3.01 -7.48
C SER A 321 3.60 -3.05 -8.23
N SER A 322 2.62 -3.81 -7.74
CA SER A 322 1.28 -3.92 -8.31
C SER A 322 0.59 -2.55 -8.37
N PRO A 323 -0.05 -2.17 -9.50
CA PRO A 323 -0.73 -0.89 -9.65
C PRO A 323 -1.73 -0.62 -8.50
N GLY A 324 -1.65 0.57 -7.91
CA GLY A 324 -2.43 0.98 -6.75
C GLY A 324 -1.84 0.68 -5.37
N SER A 325 -0.84 -0.21 -5.21
CA SER A 325 -0.37 -0.66 -3.88
C SER A 325 0.54 0.31 -3.11
N LEU A 326 1.42 1.07 -3.79
CA LEU A 326 2.32 2.06 -3.15
C LEU A 326 2.36 3.42 -3.85
N ALA A 327 1.63 3.58 -4.95
CA ALA A 327 1.62 4.82 -5.71
C ALA A 327 0.75 5.87 -5.00
N LYS A 328 1.39 6.92 -4.47
CA LYS A 328 0.70 8.04 -3.81
C LYS A 328 -0.42 8.58 -4.72
N GLN A 329 -1.66 8.44 -4.27
CA GLN A 329 -2.80 9.07 -4.92
C GLN A 329 -2.82 10.58 -4.67
N TYR A 330 -3.38 11.28 -5.65
CA TYR A 330 -3.60 12.70 -5.67
C TYR A 330 -5.09 12.96 -5.92
N VAL A 331 -5.62 14.01 -5.31
CA VAL A 331 -7.05 14.32 -5.33
C VAL A 331 -7.22 15.80 -5.60
N ALA A 332 -7.88 16.14 -6.70
CA ALA A 332 -8.23 17.50 -7.04
C ALA A 332 -9.59 17.58 -7.73
N THR A 333 -10.29 18.69 -7.50
CA THR A 333 -11.56 18.98 -8.16
C THR A 333 -11.33 19.81 -9.42
N GLY A 334 -12.18 19.61 -10.43
CA GLY A 334 -12.38 20.49 -11.56
C GLY A 334 -13.84 20.91 -11.65
N VAL A 335 -14.08 22.15 -12.04
CA VAL A 335 -15.42 22.76 -12.06
C VAL A 335 -15.70 23.29 -13.46
N ALA A 336 -16.92 23.11 -13.97
CA ALA A 336 -17.41 23.76 -15.17
C ALA A 336 -18.80 24.40 -14.96
N ILE A 337 -19.11 25.42 -15.76
CA ILE A 337 -20.40 26.12 -15.76
C ILE A 337 -21.12 25.87 -17.09
N ILE A 338 -22.28 25.23 -17.03
CA ILE A 338 -23.16 24.99 -18.19
C ILE A 338 -23.66 26.34 -18.72
N SER A 339 -23.55 26.56 -20.04
CA SER A 339 -23.94 27.82 -20.69
C SER A 339 -24.20 27.62 -22.19
N LYS A 340 -24.67 28.68 -22.88
CA LYS A 340 -24.78 28.72 -24.35
C LYS A 340 -23.44 28.50 -25.11
N LYS A 341 -22.29 28.47 -24.41
CA LYS A 341 -20.95 28.21 -24.98
C LYS A 341 -20.27 26.97 -24.38
N LEU A 342 -21.02 26.19 -23.59
CA LEU A 342 -20.57 24.96 -22.94
C LEU A 342 -21.80 24.15 -22.54
N ASP A 343 -22.24 23.26 -23.42
CA ASP A 343 -23.34 22.32 -23.14
C ASP A 343 -23.00 21.38 -21.96
N ARG A 344 -23.97 20.57 -21.53
CA ARG A 344 -23.80 19.69 -20.37
C ARG A 344 -22.69 18.63 -20.55
N GLN A 345 -22.51 18.06 -21.74
CA GLN A 345 -21.44 17.08 -22.01
C GLN A 345 -20.08 17.77 -22.11
N SER A 346 -19.98 18.88 -22.86
CA SER A 346 -18.75 19.68 -22.88
C SER A 346 -18.35 20.18 -21.50
N ALA A 347 -19.32 20.53 -20.64
CA ALA A 347 -19.08 20.90 -19.25
C ALA A 347 -18.53 19.73 -18.42
N ILE A 348 -19.03 18.50 -18.59
CA ILE A 348 -18.47 17.30 -17.95
C ILE A 348 -17.01 17.08 -18.41
N ARG A 349 -16.74 17.13 -19.72
CA ARG A 349 -15.38 16.97 -20.27
C ARG A 349 -14.43 18.05 -19.76
N ALA A 350 -14.87 19.31 -19.80
CA ALA A 350 -14.14 20.46 -19.29
C ALA A 350 -13.81 20.36 -17.78
N ALA A 351 -14.77 19.96 -16.94
CA ALA A 351 -14.55 19.75 -15.51
C ALA A 351 -13.54 18.62 -15.25
N ARG A 352 -13.69 17.48 -15.94
CA ARG A 352 -12.73 16.35 -15.85
C ARG A 352 -11.32 16.74 -16.28
N ASN A 353 -11.19 17.52 -17.36
CA ASN A 353 -9.89 17.98 -17.85
C ASN A 353 -9.22 19.02 -16.91
N LEU A 354 -10.00 19.88 -16.25
CA LEU A 354 -9.47 20.74 -15.18
C LEU A 354 -9.06 19.94 -13.94
N ALA A 355 -9.79 18.88 -13.58
CA ALA A 355 -9.40 17.98 -12.50
C ALA A 355 -8.07 17.27 -12.81
N ARG A 356 -7.93 16.67 -14.01
CA ARG A 356 -6.68 16.08 -14.53
C ARG A 356 -5.49 17.02 -14.40
N ALA A 357 -5.61 18.23 -14.95
CA ALA A 357 -4.53 19.21 -14.92
C ALA A 357 -4.13 19.61 -13.48
N ARG A 358 -5.09 19.68 -12.55
CA ARG A 358 -4.82 19.97 -11.13
C ARG A 358 -4.21 18.79 -10.38
N VAL A 359 -4.65 17.56 -10.63
CA VAL A 359 -4.06 16.32 -10.09
C VAL A 359 -2.60 16.21 -10.51
N VAL A 360 -2.29 16.39 -11.80
CA VAL A 360 -0.91 16.38 -12.31
C VAL A 360 -0.08 17.53 -11.70
N ALA A 361 -0.65 18.74 -11.58
CA ALA A 361 0.07 19.85 -10.97
C ALA A 361 0.40 19.61 -9.48
N GLN A 362 -0.56 19.10 -8.71
CA GLN A 362 -0.39 18.70 -7.31
C GLN A 362 0.66 17.58 -7.17
N ALA A 363 0.67 16.63 -8.10
CA ALA A 363 1.59 15.49 -8.07
C ALA A 363 3.05 15.88 -8.31
N LEU A 364 3.28 16.82 -9.22
CA LEU A 364 4.61 17.27 -9.62
C LEU A 364 5.09 18.52 -8.87
N ALA A 365 4.31 18.99 -7.89
CA ALA A 365 4.55 20.23 -7.13
C ALA A 365 4.77 21.47 -8.03
N ILE A 366 4.12 21.51 -9.20
CA ILE A 366 4.14 22.65 -10.13
C ILE A 366 2.91 23.54 -9.93
N GLN A 367 2.96 24.76 -10.47
CA GLN A 367 1.85 25.71 -10.36
C GLN A 367 0.57 25.14 -10.99
N ALA A 368 -0.48 25.01 -10.19
CA ALA A 368 -1.79 24.56 -10.66
C ALA A 368 -2.43 25.60 -11.62
N PRO A 369 -3.28 25.16 -12.57
CA PRO A 369 -3.97 26.07 -13.48
C PRO A 369 -4.79 27.13 -12.73
N ALA A 370 -4.49 28.41 -12.99
CA ALA A 370 -5.14 29.56 -12.33
C ALA A 370 -6.65 29.69 -12.63
N ILE A 371 -7.17 28.95 -13.61
CA ILE A 371 -8.59 28.87 -13.94
C ILE A 371 -9.32 28.18 -12.78
N ARG A 372 -10.16 28.94 -12.05
CA ARG A 372 -10.99 28.43 -10.94
C ARG A 372 -12.09 27.49 -11.43
N GLU A 373 -12.73 27.84 -12.53
CA GLU A 373 -13.85 27.12 -13.15
C GLU A 373 -13.84 27.31 -14.67
N VAL A 374 -14.28 26.30 -15.42
CA VAL A 374 -14.29 26.31 -16.89
C VAL A 374 -15.63 26.83 -17.43
N ARG A 375 -15.57 27.72 -18.41
CA ARG A 375 -16.75 28.36 -19.05
C ARG A 375 -16.82 28.19 -20.57
N THR A 376 -15.79 27.56 -21.17
CA THR A 376 -15.69 27.19 -22.59
C THR A 376 -14.78 25.97 -22.71
N GLU A 377 -15.02 25.07 -23.68
CA GLU A 377 -14.20 23.85 -23.78
C GLU A 377 -12.74 24.16 -24.17
N ALA A 378 -12.54 25.25 -24.93
CA ALA A 378 -11.25 25.88 -25.19
C ALA A 378 -10.40 26.13 -23.93
N HIS A 379 -11.01 26.41 -22.78
CA HIS A 379 -10.32 26.57 -21.49
C HIS A 379 -10.03 25.20 -20.85
N GLY A 380 -10.96 24.25 -20.96
CA GLY A 380 -10.80 22.88 -20.46
C GLY A 380 -9.66 22.11 -21.15
N MET A 381 -9.45 22.31 -22.46
CA MET A 381 -8.32 21.68 -23.16
C MET A 381 -6.99 22.45 -22.96
N ARG A 382 -7.01 23.79 -22.87
CA ARG A 382 -5.79 24.58 -22.66
C ARG A 382 -5.06 24.29 -21.33
N VAL A 383 -5.78 23.92 -20.26
CA VAL A 383 -5.13 23.57 -18.97
C VAL A 383 -4.34 22.26 -19.03
N LEU A 384 -4.66 21.36 -19.96
CA LEU A 384 -3.94 20.10 -20.15
C LEU A 384 -2.61 20.29 -20.88
N GLN A 385 -2.53 21.26 -21.79
CA GLN A 385 -1.35 21.49 -22.64
C GLN A 385 -0.06 21.78 -21.83
N GLY A 386 -0.19 22.42 -20.67
CA GLY A 386 0.92 22.73 -19.77
C GLY A 386 1.07 21.78 -18.56
N THR A 387 0.36 20.65 -18.55
CA THR A 387 0.43 19.65 -17.47
C THR A 387 0.67 18.23 -17.98
N LEU A 388 -0.05 17.78 -19.03
CA LEU A 388 0.17 16.46 -19.65
C LEU A 388 1.52 16.35 -20.39
N ASP A 389 2.20 17.46 -20.63
CA ASP A 389 3.59 17.49 -21.12
C ASP A 389 4.62 17.05 -20.06
N LYS A 390 4.20 16.96 -18.78
CA LYS A 390 5.04 16.66 -17.61
C LYS A 390 4.56 15.45 -16.79
N GLY A 391 3.28 15.07 -16.87
CA GLY A 391 2.75 13.92 -16.13
C GLY A 391 1.43 13.40 -16.67
N VAL A 392 1.27 12.07 -16.63
CA VAL A 392 0.05 11.36 -17.06
C VAL A 392 -0.73 10.90 -15.82
N PRO A 393 -2.04 11.21 -15.71
CA PRO A 393 -2.90 10.67 -14.65
C PRO A 393 -3.33 9.23 -14.98
N LEU A 394 -3.32 8.37 -13.95
CA LEU A 394 -3.62 6.93 -14.03
C LEU A 394 -4.64 6.53 -12.95
N HIS A 395 -5.34 5.44 -13.20
CA HIS A 395 -6.40 4.89 -12.35
C HIS A 395 -7.47 5.96 -12.04
N GLU A 396 -7.98 6.60 -13.09
CA GLU A 396 -8.83 7.80 -12.99
C GLU A 396 -10.21 7.52 -12.37
N GLN A 397 -10.35 7.74 -11.06
CA GLN A 397 -11.60 7.64 -10.34
C GLN A 397 -12.29 9.01 -10.28
N PHE A 398 -13.30 9.21 -11.14
CA PHE A 398 -14.10 10.43 -11.18
C PHE A 398 -15.36 10.33 -10.32
N ARG A 399 -15.47 11.17 -9.29
CA ARG A 399 -16.69 11.35 -8.49
C ARG A 399 -17.32 12.70 -8.80
N ARG A 400 -18.60 12.73 -9.17
CA ARG A 400 -19.36 14.00 -9.23
C ARG A 400 -19.62 14.45 -7.80
N LEU A 401 -19.42 15.74 -7.53
CA LEU A 401 -19.84 16.38 -6.28
C LEU A 401 -21.05 17.27 -6.60
N ASP A 402 -22.14 17.10 -5.86
CA ASP A 402 -23.30 17.99 -5.95
C ASP A 402 -23.07 19.21 -5.04
N ASP A 403 -22.83 20.36 -5.66
CA ASP A 403 -22.56 21.65 -4.99
C ASP A 403 -23.74 22.62 -5.05
N GLY A 404 -24.97 22.08 -5.19
CA GLY A 404 -26.24 22.80 -5.19
C GLY A 404 -26.54 23.64 -6.44
N GLY A 405 -25.56 23.89 -7.31
CA GLY A 405 -25.75 24.72 -8.50
C GLY A 405 -26.28 23.94 -9.70
N ALA A 406 -27.53 24.18 -10.10
CA ALA A 406 -28.16 23.50 -11.27
C ALA A 406 -27.35 23.62 -12.59
N ASN A 407 -26.65 24.74 -12.79
CA ASN A 407 -25.79 25.00 -13.94
C ASN A 407 -24.28 24.80 -13.65
N ARG A 408 -23.93 24.19 -12.50
CA ARG A 408 -22.55 24.00 -12.04
C ARG A 408 -22.26 22.50 -11.97
N LEU A 409 -21.09 22.10 -12.48
CA LEU A 409 -20.64 20.72 -12.45
C LEU A 409 -19.25 20.65 -11.83
N THR A 410 -19.20 20.14 -10.60
CA THR A 410 -17.94 19.83 -9.91
C THR A 410 -17.66 18.33 -10.00
N TYR A 411 -16.47 17.99 -10.50
CA TYR A 411 -15.94 16.63 -10.54
C TYR A 411 -14.65 16.57 -9.72
N GLU A 412 -14.61 15.67 -8.76
CA GLU A 412 -13.39 15.23 -8.09
C GLU A 412 -12.73 14.12 -8.94
N LEU A 413 -11.42 14.21 -9.12
CA LEU A 413 -10.58 13.14 -9.64
C LEU A 413 -9.65 12.66 -8.53
N ARG A 414 -9.72 11.36 -8.23
CA ARG A 414 -8.71 10.60 -7.47
C ARG A 414 -7.90 9.78 -8.46
N SER A 415 -6.58 9.91 -8.45
CA SER A 415 -5.70 9.32 -9.48
C SER A 415 -4.24 9.29 -9.01
N THR A 416 -3.43 8.37 -9.53
CA THR A 416 -1.95 8.41 -9.40
C THR A 416 -1.34 9.11 -10.62
N VAL A 417 -0.11 9.61 -10.53
CA VAL A 417 0.52 10.34 -11.66
C VAL A 417 1.91 9.82 -11.95
N LYS A 418 2.18 9.46 -13.21
CA LYS A 418 3.50 9.05 -13.71
C LYS A 418 4.16 10.23 -14.44
N HIS A 419 5.39 10.59 -14.06
CA HIS A 419 6.14 11.70 -14.66
C HIS A 419 6.50 11.41 -16.13
N VAL A 420 6.51 12.46 -16.96
CA VAL A 420 6.84 12.43 -18.40
C VAL A 420 8.18 13.13 -18.61
N GLY A 421 9.07 12.46 -19.32
CA GLY A 421 10.41 12.93 -19.63
C GLY A 421 11.40 12.86 -18.45
N SER A 422 12.67 13.06 -18.80
CA SER A 422 13.84 13.13 -17.91
C SER A 422 14.87 14.08 -18.53
N LYS A 423 16.12 14.14 -18.05
CA LYS A 423 17.19 14.88 -18.75
C LYS A 423 17.53 14.32 -20.15
N ALA A 424 17.08 13.11 -20.49
CA ALA A 424 17.42 12.42 -21.74
C ALA A 424 16.25 12.34 -22.75
N HIS A 425 15.08 12.93 -22.47
CA HIS A 425 13.90 12.75 -23.31
C HIS A 425 14.04 13.34 -24.73
N PRO A 426 13.36 12.78 -25.75
CA PRO A 426 13.48 13.27 -27.13
C PRO A 426 12.87 14.66 -27.30
N ASN A 427 13.70 15.64 -27.68
CA ASN A 427 13.29 17.04 -27.78
C ASN A 427 12.63 17.31 -29.14
N ILE A 428 11.30 17.09 -29.19
CA ILE A 428 10.43 17.33 -30.35
C ILE A 428 9.60 18.62 -30.16
N SER A 429 9.52 19.40 -31.24
CA SER A 429 8.56 20.50 -31.42
C SER A 429 7.54 20.12 -32.49
N ALA A 430 6.29 20.56 -32.32
CA ALA A 430 5.19 20.21 -33.22
C ALA A 430 4.19 21.36 -33.30
N HIS A 431 3.73 21.67 -34.51
CA HIS A 431 2.84 22.78 -34.80
C HIS A 431 1.77 22.39 -35.83
N LEU A 432 0.53 22.82 -35.59
CA LEU A 432 -0.56 22.69 -36.56
C LEU A 432 -0.56 23.84 -37.57
N ASN A 433 -1.02 23.59 -38.80
CA ASN A 433 -1.17 24.61 -39.84
C ASN A 433 -2.26 25.64 -39.54
N LYS A 434 -3.32 25.28 -38.81
CA LYS A 434 -4.36 26.19 -38.31
C LYS A 434 -4.68 25.91 -36.82
N LYS A 435 -5.48 26.80 -36.21
CA LYS A 435 -6.10 26.60 -34.88
C LYS A 435 -7.61 26.36 -34.95
N VAL A 436 -8.23 26.61 -36.10
CA VAL A 436 -9.66 26.44 -36.37
C VAL A 436 -9.79 25.77 -37.74
N TYR A 437 -10.65 24.76 -37.85
CA TYR A 437 -10.89 23.97 -39.06
C TYR A 437 -12.40 23.78 -39.27
N ARG A 438 -12.88 23.88 -40.51
CA ARG A 438 -14.22 23.40 -40.86
C ARG A 438 -14.21 21.88 -41.03
N ALA A 439 -15.18 21.20 -40.41
CA ALA A 439 -15.33 19.76 -40.45
C ALA A 439 -15.41 19.24 -41.90
N GLY A 440 -14.73 18.13 -42.20
CA GLY A 440 -14.65 17.54 -43.54
C GLY A 440 -13.96 18.36 -44.63
N LEU A 441 -13.72 19.67 -44.43
CA LEU A 441 -13.26 20.60 -45.48
C LEU A 441 -11.80 21.05 -45.33
N ASP A 442 -11.39 21.45 -44.12
CA ASP A 442 -10.06 22.03 -43.90
C ASP A 442 -9.03 20.95 -43.49
N PRO A 443 -8.00 20.65 -44.31
CA PRO A 443 -7.02 19.62 -43.98
C PRO A 443 -6.12 20.03 -42.82
N ILE A 444 -6.04 19.15 -41.82
CA ILE A 444 -5.11 19.25 -40.70
C ILE A 444 -3.72 18.87 -41.20
N SER A 445 -2.72 19.69 -40.89
CA SER A 445 -1.32 19.39 -41.19
C SER A 445 -0.42 19.73 -40.02
N ILE A 446 0.50 18.82 -39.71
CA ILE A 446 1.35 18.83 -38.53
C ILE A 446 2.80 18.99 -38.99
N ARG A 447 3.42 20.12 -38.67
CA ARG A 447 4.86 20.32 -38.88
C ARG A 447 5.61 19.88 -37.62
N LEU A 448 6.44 18.87 -37.76
CA LEU A 448 7.29 18.26 -36.74
C LEU A 448 8.74 18.69 -36.94
N SER A 449 9.47 18.89 -35.84
CA SER A 449 10.93 19.05 -35.88
C SER A 449 11.60 18.43 -34.64
N ALA A 450 12.77 17.84 -34.85
CA ALA A 450 13.51 17.08 -33.85
C ALA A 450 14.90 17.68 -33.60
N LYS A 451 15.26 17.93 -32.34
CA LYS A 451 16.67 18.22 -31.96
C LYS A 451 17.47 16.94 -31.71
N THR A 452 16.79 15.86 -31.35
CA THR A 452 17.33 14.52 -31.07
C THR A 452 16.52 13.50 -31.85
N ALA A 453 17.16 12.45 -32.38
CA ALA A 453 16.46 11.41 -33.12
C ALA A 453 15.38 10.74 -32.25
N ALA A 454 14.20 10.50 -32.80
CA ALA A 454 13.08 9.90 -32.07
C ALA A 454 12.15 9.11 -32.98
N ARG A 455 11.46 8.11 -32.40
CA ARG A 455 10.24 7.55 -32.96
C ARG A 455 9.05 8.36 -32.47
N ILE A 456 8.08 8.60 -33.35
CA ILE A 456 6.93 9.47 -33.09
C ILE A 456 5.65 8.68 -33.32
N ALA A 457 4.65 8.94 -32.50
CA ALA A 457 3.26 8.63 -32.77
C ALA A 457 2.40 9.88 -32.66
N VAL A 458 1.35 9.91 -33.47
CA VAL A 458 0.33 10.94 -33.47
C VAL A 458 -1.01 10.26 -33.24
N PHE A 459 -1.74 10.73 -32.24
CA PHE A 459 -3.08 10.26 -31.90
C PHE A 459 -4.06 11.43 -32.03
N GLY A 460 -5.23 11.18 -32.62
CA GLY A 460 -6.35 12.11 -32.57
C GLY A 460 -7.11 11.91 -31.27
N TRP A 461 -7.33 12.99 -30.52
CA TRP A 461 -8.20 13.04 -29.36
C TRP A 461 -9.46 13.81 -29.75
N GLY A 462 -10.53 13.06 -29.99
CA GLY A 462 -11.83 13.61 -30.39
C GLY A 462 -12.51 14.35 -29.25
N ALA A 463 -13.41 15.25 -29.61
CA ALA A 463 -14.22 15.98 -28.63
C ALA A 463 -15.23 15.07 -27.90
N ASP A 464 -15.46 13.84 -28.37
CA ASP A 464 -16.13 12.76 -27.62
C ASP A 464 -15.28 12.20 -26.45
N ASN A 465 -14.05 12.68 -26.28
CA ASN A 465 -13.04 12.23 -25.32
C ASN A 465 -12.48 10.81 -25.61
N LYS A 466 -12.65 10.30 -26.83
CA LYS A 466 -11.97 9.10 -27.34
C LYS A 466 -10.65 9.42 -28.04
N VAL A 467 -9.83 8.39 -28.24
CA VAL A 467 -8.50 8.46 -28.84
C VAL A 467 -8.33 7.37 -29.90
N ILE A 468 -7.79 7.77 -31.06
CA ILE A 468 -7.34 6.88 -32.14
C ILE A 468 -5.91 7.20 -32.55
N ARG A 469 -5.18 6.23 -33.10
CA ARG A 469 -3.85 6.43 -33.68
C ARG A 469 -4.00 6.86 -35.14
N LEU A 470 -3.35 7.98 -35.47
CA LEU A 470 -3.16 8.46 -36.84
C LEU A 470 -1.81 7.98 -37.37
N TYR A 471 -0.74 8.04 -36.55
CA TYR A 471 0.61 7.59 -36.89
C TYR A 471 1.29 6.86 -35.72
N PRO A 472 2.19 5.88 -35.96
CA PRO A 472 2.46 5.22 -37.24
C PRO A 472 1.19 4.56 -37.83
N ASN A 473 1.14 4.37 -39.15
CA ASN A 473 -0.03 3.86 -39.88
C ASN A 473 0.29 2.55 -40.65
N ARG A 474 -0.50 2.19 -41.68
CA ARG A 474 -0.24 0.97 -42.49
C ARG A 474 0.84 1.17 -43.56
N LEU A 475 1.01 2.40 -44.04
CA LEU A 475 2.04 2.82 -45.01
C LEU A 475 3.34 3.19 -44.30
N GLU A 476 3.23 3.84 -43.14
CA GLU A 476 4.35 4.23 -42.28
C GLU A 476 4.30 3.49 -40.93
N PRO A 477 4.76 2.23 -40.85
CA PRO A 477 4.72 1.43 -39.63
C PRO A 477 5.73 1.87 -38.55
N ASP A 478 6.81 2.57 -38.92
CA ASP A 478 7.76 3.19 -38.00
C ASP A 478 8.03 4.65 -38.41
N LEU A 479 7.36 5.59 -37.75
CA LEU A 479 7.50 7.02 -37.98
C LEU A 479 8.74 7.54 -37.21
N PHE A 480 9.90 7.43 -37.84
CA PHE A 480 11.18 7.91 -37.30
C PHE A 480 11.55 9.29 -37.84
N LEU A 481 11.97 10.19 -36.94
CA LEU A 481 12.47 11.53 -37.28
C LEU A 481 13.92 11.67 -36.76
N PRO A 482 14.94 11.80 -37.63
CA PRO A 482 16.34 11.92 -37.22
C PRO A 482 16.62 13.26 -36.52
N ALA A 483 17.77 13.36 -35.83
CA ALA A 483 18.21 14.60 -35.20
C ALA A 483 18.42 15.71 -36.25
N GLY A 484 17.90 16.91 -35.99
CA GLY A 484 17.84 18.01 -36.97
C GLY A 484 16.72 17.87 -38.01
N GLY A 485 16.03 16.73 -38.04
CA GLY A 485 14.97 16.43 -39.01
C GLY A 485 13.73 17.31 -38.86
N VAL A 486 13.11 17.61 -40.00
CA VAL A 486 11.81 18.29 -40.12
C VAL A 486 10.92 17.44 -41.01
N LEU A 487 9.66 17.25 -40.60
CA LEU A 487 8.66 16.48 -41.34
C LEU A 487 7.32 17.20 -41.29
N THR A 488 6.53 17.08 -42.37
CA THR A 488 5.12 17.50 -42.38
C THR A 488 4.26 16.26 -42.59
N LEU A 489 3.25 16.09 -41.74
CA LEU A 489 2.23 15.05 -41.85
C LEU A 489 0.86 15.69 -42.13
N PRO A 490 0.00 15.10 -42.98
CA PRO A 490 0.31 13.97 -43.87
C PRO A 490 1.34 14.34 -44.93
N ARG A 491 2.05 13.35 -45.48
CA ARG A 491 2.94 13.57 -46.64
C ARG A 491 2.13 13.89 -47.91
N LYS A 492 2.80 14.32 -48.98
CA LYS A 492 2.16 14.80 -50.23
C LYS A 492 1.31 13.71 -50.92
N ASP A 493 1.68 12.46 -50.68
CA ASP A 493 1.15 11.21 -51.21
C ASP A 493 0.23 10.45 -50.23
N GLU A 494 0.11 10.93 -48.99
CA GLU A 494 -0.77 10.34 -47.97
C GLU A 494 -2.20 10.93 -48.01
N ALA A 495 -3.13 10.21 -47.38
CA ALA A 495 -4.50 10.68 -47.18
C ALA A 495 -4.56 11.93 -46.27
N LYS A 496 -5.44 12.87 -46.59
CA LYS A 496 -5.65 14.09 -45.79
C LYS A 496 -6.25 13.76 -44.42
N ILE A 497 -5.67 14.31 -43.36
CA ILE A 497 -6.27 14.32 -42.02
C ILE A 497 -7.37 15.39 -42.00
N LEU A 498 -8.58 15.01 -41.54
CA LEU A 498 -9.77 15.87 -41.45
C LEU A 498 -10.48 15.57 -40.12
N SER A 499 -11.08 16.58 -39.49
CA SER A 499 -12.07 16.36 -38.42
C SER A 499 -13.44 16.00 -38.99
N ALA A 500 -14.22 15.27 -38.21
CA ALA A 500 -15.64 15.04 -38.43
C ALA A 500 -16.47 15.87 -37.43
N PRO A 501 -17.71 16.27 -37.76
CA PRO A 501 -18.59 16.92 -36.80
C PRO A 501 -19.06 15.91 -35.74
N MET A 502 -19.30 16.34 -34.49
CA MET A 502 -19.72 15.43 -33.42
C MET A 502 -21.16 14.92 -33.63
N PRO A 503 -21.40 13.60 -33.72
CA PRO A 503 -22.76 13.07 -33.90
C PRO A 503 -23.70 13.46 -32.75
N GLY A 504 -24.86 14.03 -33.10
CA GLY A 504 -25.95 14.31 -32.16
C GLY A 504 -25.81 15.56 -31.29
N ASN A 505 -24.78 16.40 -31.52
CA ASN A 505 -24.56 17.63 -30.77
C ASN A 505 -24.84 18.87 -31.64
N ASN A 506 -25.71 19.78 -31.21
CA ASN A 506 -25.97 21.07 -31.88
C ASN A 506 -24.88 22.12 -31.57
N ASN A 507 -23.62 21.69 -31.45
CA ASN A 507 -22.49 22.55 -31.08
C ASN A 507 -21.88 23.20 -32.33
N GLN A 508 -22.06 24.52 -32.48
CA GLN A 508 -21.39 25.30 -33.54
C GLN A 508 -19.85 25.27 -33.46
N GLN A 509 -19.28 24.80 -32.34
CA GLN A 509 -17.85 24.85 -32.01
C GLN A 509 -17.46 23.71 -31.04
N ASP A 510 -16.76 22.68 -31.53
CA ASP A 510 -16.18 21.61 -30.70
C ASP A 510 -14.65 21.78 -30.54
N HIS A 511 -14.06 21.17 -29.51
CA HIS A 511 -12.62 21.30 -29.23
C HIS A 511 -11.92 19.94 -29.15
N GLU A 512 -11.03 19.71 -30.12
CA GLU A 512 -10.24 18.49 -30.27
C GLU A 512 -8.76 18.76 -29.95
N ALA A 513 -7.95 17.70 -29.91
CA ALA A 513 -6.50 17.85 -29.88
C ALA A 513 -5.80 16.73 -30.66
N LEU A 514 -4.59 16.99 -31.15
CA LEU A 514 -3.66 15.91 -31.47
C LEU A 514 -2.72 15.68 -30.28
N ILE A 515 -2.59 14.44 -29.85
CA ILE A 515 -1.58 14.00 -28.88
C ILE A 515 -0.40 13.47 -29.68
N LEU A 516 0.75 14.15 -29.60
CA LEU A 516 2.01 13.62 -30.08
C LEU A 516 2.76 12.98 -28.92
N VAL A 517 3.25 11.76 -29.14
CA VAL A 517 4.16 11.05 -28.25
C VAL A 517 5.45 10.76 -29.02
N ALA A 518 6.59 11.17 -28.48
CA ALA A 518 7.90 10.85 -29.02
C ALA A 518 8.72 10.02 -28.03
N ALA A 519 9.50 9.06 -28.51
CA ALA A 519 10.32 8.16 -27.69
C ALA A 519 11.72 7.93 -28.30
N ASN A 520 12.73 7.76 -27.45
CA ASN A 520 14.10 7.40 -27.87
C ASN A 520 14.22 5.93 -28.35
N GLY A 521 13.42 5.03 -27.77
CA GLY A 521 13.46 3.59 -28.02
C GLY A 521 12.44 3.10 -29.05
N VAL A 522 12.37 1.78 -29.25
CA VAL A 522 11.27 1.13 -29.97
C VAL A 522 10.05 1.06 -29.06
N VAL A 523 8.94 1.67 -29.46
CA VAL A 523 7.66 1.63 -28.74
C VAL A 523 6.58 1.09 -29.68
N PRO A 524 5.89 -0.02 -29.35
CA PRO A 524 4.82 -0.57 -30.17
C PRO A 524 3.54 0.27 -30.00
N PHE A 525 3.50 1.47 -30.60
CA PHE A 525 2.39 2.41 -30.48
C PHE A 525 1.01 1.85 -30.91
N SER A 526 1.00 0.76 -31.67
CA SER A 526 -0.19 -0.05 -31.98
C SER A 526 -0.87 -0.70 -30.76
N LYS A 527 -0.13 -0.96 -29.67
CA LYS A 527 -0.69 -1.42 -28.40
C LYS A 527 -1.35 -0.29 -27.60
N ILE A 528 -0.84 0.94 -27.73
CA ILE A 528 -1.33 2.11 -26.99
C ILE A 528 -2.73 2.50 -27.52
N ALA A 529 -2.87 2.73 -28.83
CA ALA A 529 -4.17 2.99 -29.44
C ALA A 529 -4.36 2.29 -30.80
N PRO A 530 -5.59 1.84 -31.11
CA PRO A 530 -5.93 1.27 -32.40
C PRO A 530 -5.80 2.32 -33.51
N LEU A 531 -5.51 1.86 -34.72
CA LEU A 531 -5.41 2.73 -35.89
C LEU A 531 -6.80 3.26 -36.26
N ALA A 532 -6.88 4.49 -36.78
CA ALA A 532 -8.08 5.01 -37.41
C ALA A 532 -8.63 4.05 -38.49
N GLY A 533 -9.95 4.02 -38.64
CA GLY A 533 -10.64 3.20 -39.62
C GLY A 533 -10.58 3.78 -41.04
N VAL A 534 -11.10 3.03 -42.00
CA VAL A 534 -11.24 3.48 -43.40
C VAL A 534 -12.46 4.38 -43.62
N SER A 535 -13.25 4.64 -42.58
CA SER A 535 -14.41 5.53 -42.57
C SER A 535 -14.55 6.19 -41.19
N VAL A 536 -15.39 7.22 -41.09
CA VAL A 536 -15.67 7.90 -39.81
C VAL A 536 -16.28 6.91 -38.80
N VAL A 537 -17.30 6.16 -39.21
CA VAL A 537 -17.97 5.15 -38.36
C VAL A 537 -16.96 4.11 -37.85
N GLY A 538 -16.22 3.47 -38.76
CA GLY A 538 -15.20 2.48 -38.39
C GLY A 538 -13.98 3.05 -37.66
N THR A 539 -13.87 4.38 -37.53
CA THR A 539 -12.90 5.05 -36.64
C THR A 539 -13.47 5.22 -35.24
N MET A 540 -14.75 5.58 -35.12
CA MET A 540 -15.44 5.68 -33.83
C MET A 540 -15.63 4.31 -33.17
N ASP A 541 -15.99 3.27 -33.94
CA ASP A 541 -16.20 1.89 -33.46
C ASP A 541 -14.97 1.31 -32.73
N VAL A 542 -13.76 1.74 -33.11
CA VAL A 542 -12.51 1.27 -32.51
C VAL A 542 -11.93 2.23 -31.46
N ALA A 543 -12.51 3.42 -31.28
CA ALA A 543 -11.89 4.49 -30.50
C ALA A 543 -11.93 4.20 -28.98
N ILE A 544 -10.78 4.37 -28.31
CA ILE A 544 -10.63 4.06 -26.87
C ILE A 544 -10.74 5.33 -26.01
N ASP A 545 -11.24 5.22 -24.79
CA ASP A 545 -11.26 6.36 -23.86
C ASP A 545 -9.85 6.85 -23.50
N ILE A 546 -9.70 8.16 -23.33
CA ILE A 546 -8.43 8.80 -22.93
C ILE A 546 -7.78 8.16 -21.68
N GLY A 547 -8.59 7.68 -20.72
CA GLY A 547 -8.09 6.98 -19.53
C GLY A 547 -7.40 5.66 -19.91
N THR A 548 -8.04 4.85 -20.74
CA THR A 548 -7.48 3.60 -21.30
C THR A 548 -6.22 3.87 -22.13
N PHE A 549 -6.17 4.99 -22.87
CA PHE A 549 -4.97 5.44 -23.56
C PHE A 549 -3.84 5.80 -22.58
N PHE A 550 -4.13 6.52 -21.49
CA PHE A 550 -3.15 6.88 -20.46
C PHE A 550 -2.58 5.65 -19.72
N GLU A 551 -3.42 4.68 -19.34
CA GLU A 551 -2.98 3.42 -18.73
C GLU A 551 -1.99 2.68 -19.64
N ARG A 552 -2.39 2.44 -20.90
CA ARG A 552 -1.55 1.74 -21.89
C ARG A 552 -0.27 2.51 -22.22
N LEU A 553 -0.33 3.84 -22.26
CA LEU A 553 0.85 4.68 -22.45
C LEU A 553 1.83 4.54 -21.26
N ALA A 554 1.31 4.42 -20.04
CA ALA A 554 2.11 4.25 -18.82
C ALA A 554 2.63 2.83 -18.57
N GLU A 555 2.27 1.82 -19.38
CA GLU A 555 3.01 0.54 -19.44
C GLU A 555 4.49 0.75 -19.82
N TYR A 556 4.78 1.82 -20.59
CA TYR A 556 6.11 2.13 -21.11
C TYR A 556 6.86 3.16 -20.24
N ASP A 557 8.18 3.30 -20.46
CA ASP A 557 8.99 4.28 -19.72
C ASP A 557 8.76 5.72 -20.21
N LEU A 558 7.80 6.39 -19.57
CA LEU A 558 7.49 7.80 -19.81
C LEU A 558 8.68 8.74 -19.55
N ALA A 559 9.69 8.35 -18.77
CA ALA A 559 10.87 9.17 -18.53
C ALA A 559 11.78 9.28 -19.78
N GLN A 560 11.62 8.37 -20.75
CA GLN A 560 12.24 8.40 -22.07
C GLN A 560 11.31 8.93 -23.17
N MET A 561 10.17 9.52 -22.79
CA MET A 561 9.17 10.05 -23.72
C MET A 561 8.98 11.56 -23.60
N THR A 562 8.38 12.13 -24.64
CA THR A 562 7.87 13.49 -24.68
C THR A 562 6.44 13.48 -25.20
N ILE A 563 5.54 14.10 -24.43
CA ILE A 563 4.14 14.29 -24.82
C ILE A 563 3.93 15.76 -25.19
N ARG A 564 3.16 15.99 -26.26
CA ARG A 564 2.68 17.32 -26.67
C ARG A 564 1.19 17.23 -26.99
N ILE A 565 0.39 18.10 -26.37
CA ILE A 565 -1.02 18.30 -26.72
C ILE A 565 -1.09 19.49 -27.67
N LEU A 566 -1.69 19.27 -28.85
CA LEU A 566 -1.90 20.28 -29.89
C LEU A 566 -3.41 20.54 -30.00
N PRO A 567 -3.99 21.43 -29.17
CA PRO A 567 -5.41 21.71 -29.19
C PRO A 567 -5.81 22.56 -30.40
N TYR A 568 -6.99 22.27 -30.94
CA TYR A 568 -7.62 23.05 -32.01
C TYR A 568 -9.15 23.06 -31.85
N GLN A 569 -9.78 23.94 -32.60
CA GLN A 569 -11.23 24.08 -32.67
C GLN A 569 -11.75 23.53 -33.99
N VAL A 570 -12.87 22.82 -33.93
CA VAL A 570 -13.67 22.42 -35.09
C VAL A 570 -14.91 23.30 -35.15
N VAL A 571 -15.32 23.67 -36.36
CA VAL A 571 -16.61 24.32 -36.66
C VAL A 571 -17.24 23.60 -37.85
N ASP A 572 -18.53 23.77 -38.06
CA ASP A 572 -19.22 23.34 -39.29
C ASP A 572 -18.88 24.28 -40.48
#